data_AF-F9UIM1-F1
#
_entry.id   AF-F9UIM1-F1
#
_cell.length_a   1.000
_cell.length_b   1.000
_cell.length_c   1.000
_cell.angle_alpha   90.00
_cell.angle_beta   90.00
_cell.angle_gamma   90.00
#
_symmetry.space_group_name_H-M   'P 1'
#
loop_
_entity.id
_entity.type
_entity.pdbx_description
1 polymer ?
#
loop_
_entity_poly.entity_id
_entity_poly.type
_entity_poly.pdbx_seq_one_letter_code
_entity_poly.pdbx_strand_id
1 'polypeptide(L)'
;MEQALLHPKKKTLTTRLGEHFVEGKAYENLCSIAQEYDMPFNTIYKRYSRGCRGDELVPLKKRRAYTAPKEDNQHRFVAGGVEYRSAAEACRRLGVKYVTYRNRIRNGHTIEQALGIIAVEDGRVTRGKKYDADGTYRTIKELAEFFSVPEPTIRDRLQRGATIRQALGLEEISNGSHLKQCEVQRTKRAAIRLEVDGEIFRSYKALADKYGLPQYTVRQRIVDYGYTPENAVKLDGKSKPITVEGVEYPSKAALAEAYGLTPAVLLARLAGDVTVEQALGIEQRETLKSIDFEGEIFCSLTDLANKKNIPIGALRSRIKSGLSLKEAIDAGDRIRNSGRYNLTILERDEHLAHQSAWLYFVRIVINGKERFKIGITTQTVADRLKQEAYEFATIKVVRGTLMDCFILEQEIIDLLSDKRDLGVTSSMLDGYSEVFNLDDGDVKFISDFLGA
;
A
#
# COMPACT_ATOMS: atom_id res chain seq x y z
N MET A 1 -36.03 37.43 -2.14
CA MET A 1 -34.92 36.46 -2.19
C MET A 1 -34.88 35.63 -3.49
N GLU A 2 -35.85 35.76 -4.42
CA GLU A 2 -35.93 34.89 -5.61
C GLU A 2 -35.15 35.37 -6.85
N GLN A 3 -34.59 36.58 -6.87
CA GLN A 3 -33.86 37.08 -8.05
C GLN A 3 -32.43 36.54 -8.21
N ALA A 4 -31.94 35.72 -7.27
CA ALA A 4 -30.58 35.17 -7.34
C ALA A 4 -30.46 33.84 -8.13
N LEU A 5 -31.59 33.17 -8.43
CA LEU A 5 -31.61 31.82 -9.02
C LEU A 5 -31.70 31.78 -10.56
N LEU A 6 -31.98 32.91 -11.22
CA LEU A 6 -32.23 32.97 -12.67
C LEU A 6 -31.06 33.53 -13.51
N HIS A 7 -29.92 33.85 -12.91
CA HIS A 7 -28.74 34.26 -13.67
C HIS A 7 -27.81 33.06 -13.89
N PRO A 8 -27.64 32.56 -15.13
CA PRO A 8 -26.55 31.64 -15.41
C PRO A 8 -25.25 32.34 -15.05
N LYS A 9 -24.39 31.68 -14.24
CA LYS A 9 -23.04 32.18 -13.95
C LYS A 9 -22.33 32.40 -15.29
N LYS A 10 -22.23 33.65 -15.74
CA LYS A 10 -21.36 33.98 -16.87
C LYS A 10 -19.96 33.53 -16.47
N LYS A 11 -19.40 32.55 -17.17
CA LYS A 11 -17.97 32.21 -17.08
C LYS A 11 -17.21 33.48 -17.49
N THR A 12 -16.79 34.29 -16.53
CA THR A 12 -15.86 35.38 -16.78
C THR A 12 -14.49 34.75 -17.05
N LEU A 13 -14.28 34.35 -18.30
CA LEU A 13 -12.97 34.00 -18.83
C LEU A 13 -12.67 34.95 -20.00
N THR A 14 -12.57 36.22 -19.68
CA THR A 14 -11.89 37.20 -20.52
C THR A 14 -10.69 37.73 -19.75
N THR A 15 -9.68 36.86 -19.59
CA THR A 15 -8.31 37.37 -19.40
C THR A 15 -7.99 38.25 -20.59
N ARG A 16 -7.51 39.47 -20.31
CA ARG A 16 -7.15 40.52 -21.28
C ARG A 16 -6.54 39.95 -22.55
N LEU A 17 -7.05 40.39 -23.71
CA LEU A 17 -6.39 40.24 -25.00
C LEU A 17 -4.95 40.73 -24.86
N GLY A 18 -4.02 39.82 -25.09
CA GLY A 18 -2.60 40.10 -25.18
C GLY A 18 -1.96 38.93 -25.89
N GLU A 19 -1.40 39.17 -27.08
CA GLU A 19 -0.74 38.14 -27.85
C GLU A 19 0.45 37.59 -27.05
N HIS A 20 0.51 36.27 -26.91
CA HIS A 20 1.57 35.57 -26.21
C HIS A 20 2.37 34.74 -27.21
N PHE A 21 3.68 34.93 -27.25
CA PHE A 21 4.56 34.17 -28.13
C PHE A 21 5.15 32.98 -27.38
N VAL A 22 5.01 31.77 -27.89
CA VAL A 22 5.65 30.56 -27.36
C VAL A 22 6.19 29.73 -28.54
N GLU A 23 7.49 29.43 -28.53
CA GLU A 23 8.22 28.75 -29.61
C GLU A 23 7.96 29.38 -30.99
N GLY A 24 7.90 30.72 -31.03
CA GLY A 24 7.68 31.50 -32.26
C GLY A 24 6.24 31.53 -32.77
N LYS A 25 5.28 30.88 -32.10
CA LYS A 25 3.85 30.95 -32.42
C LYS A 25 3.15 31.98 -31.53
N ALA A 26 2.31 32.82 -32.13
CA ALA A 26 1.46 33.77 -31.41
C ALA A 26 0.15 33.08 -30.98
N TYR A 27 -0.19 33.23 -29.71
CA TYR A 27 -1.41 32.69 -29.11
C TYR A 27 -2.26 33.85 -28.56
N GLU A 28 -3.55 33.82 -28.86
CA GLU A 28 -4.51 34.88 -28.47
C GLU A 28 -4.71 34.99 -26.96
N ASN A 29 -4.58 33.87 -26.23
CA ASN A 29 -4.79 33.82 -24.79
C ASN A 29 -3.99 32.66 -24.15
N LEU A 30 -3.89 32.65 -22.81
CA LEU A 30 -3.21 31.58 -22.09
C LEU A 30 -3.92 30.22 -22.20
N CYS A 31 -5.20 30.19 -22.58
CA CYS A 31 -5.97 28.96 -22.74
C CYS A 31 -5.58 28.21 -24.03
N SER A 32 -5.33 28.92 -25.13
CA SER A 32 -4.88 28.30 -26.38
C SER A 32 -3.48 27.71 -26.24
N ILE A 33 -2.59 28.33 -25.46
CA ILE A 33 -1.29 27.70 -25.09
C ILE A 33 -1.53 26.42 -24.27
N ALA A 34 -2.52 26.43 -23.37
CA ALA A 34 -2.84 25.28 -22.51
C ALA A 34 -3.33 24.08 -23.32
N GLN A 35 -4.19 24.34 -24.31
CA GLN A 35 -4.72 23.33 -25.22
C GLN A 35 -3.63 22.76 -26.15
N GLU A 36 -2.81 23.63 -26.76
CA GLU A 36 -1.80 23.22 -27.75
C GLU A 36 -0.65 22.37 -27.16
N TYR A 37 -0.29 22.60 -25.89
CA TYR A 37 0.78 21.88 -25.18
C TYR A 37 0.26 20.80 -24.22
N ASP A 38 -1.05 20.49 -24.27
CA ASP A 38 -1.74 19.56 -23.39
C ASP A 38 -1.37 19.79 -21.91
N MET A 39 -1.61 21.01 -21.44
CA MET A 39 -1.35 21.42 -20.06
C MET A 39 -2.61 21.99 -19.43
N PRO A 40 -2.83 21.79 -18.12
CA PRO A 40 -3.94 22.44 -17.45
C PRO A 40 -3.74 23.95 -17.43
N PHE A 41 -4.78 24.71 -17.80
CA PHE A 41 -4.79 26.18 -17.84
C PHE A 41 -4.22 26.81 -16.56
N ASN A 42 -4.56 26.25 -15.40
CA ASN A 42 -4.09 26.75 -14.10
C ASN A 42 -2.55 26.68 -13.95
N THR A 43 -1.88 25.71 -14.58
CA THR A 43 -0.42 25.61 -14.58
C THR A 43 0.23 26.74 -15.38
N ILE A 44 -0.34 27.06 -16.56
CA ILE A 44 0.14 28.19 -17.36
C ILE A 44 -0.17 29.51 -16.67
N TYR A 45 -1.39 29.67 -16.14
CA TYR A 45 -1.80 30.85 -15.40
C TYR A 45 -0.89 31.15 -14.22
N LYS A 46 -0.55 30.13 -13.41
CA LYS A 46 0.39 30.28 -12.28
C LYS A 46 1.81 30.64 -12.72
N ARG A 47 2.27 30.15 -13.87
CA ARG A 47 3.59 30.52 -14.43
C ARG A 47 3.57 31.97 -14.90
N TYR A 48 2.49 32.38 -15.58
CA TYR A 48 2.28 33.75 -16.00
C TYR A 48 2.19 34.72 -14.80
N SER A 49 1.48 34.35 -13.73
CA SER A 49 1.37 35.18 -12.52
C SER A 49 2.70 35.31 -11.77
N ARG A 50 3.61 34.35 -11.93
CA ARG A 50 4.98 34.38 -11.38
C ARG A 50 5.97 35.16 -12.24
N GLY A 51 5.49 35.77 -13.33
CA GLY A 51 6.32 36.59 -14.22
C GLY A 51 6.96 35.84 -15.39
N CYS A 52 6.73 34.53 -15.54
CA CYS A 52 7.22 33.80 -16.73
C CYS A 52 6.51 34.35 -17.99
N ARG A 53 7.29 34.59 -19.05
CA ARG A 53 6.81 35.06 -20.35
C ARG A 53 7.48 34.25 -21.45
N GLY A 54 6.93 34.30 -22.66
CA GLY A 54 7.55 33.60 -23.77
C GLY A 54 7.53 32.08 -23.59
N ASP A 55 8.61 31.43 -24.04
CA ASP A 55 8.84 29.99 -23.93
C ASP A 55 8.84 29.48 -22.48
N GLU A 56 9.10 30.33 -21.49
CA GLU A 56 9.11 29.97 -20.06
C GLU A 56 7.73 29.60 -19.51
N LEU A 57 6.66 29.98 -20.23
CA LEU A 57 5.30 29.55 -19.92
C LEU A 57 5.14 28.04 -20.05
N VAL A 58 5.92 27.40 -20.92
CA VAL A 58 5.92 25.95 -21.12
C VAL A 58 7.16 25.32 -20.48
N PRO A 59 7.00 24.29 -19.62
CA PRO A 59 8.13 23.56 -19.06
C PRO A 59 9.06 23.03 -20.16
N LEU A 60 10.38 23.08 -19.94
CA LEU A 60 11.39 22.62 -20.91
C LEU A 60 11.06 21.25 -21.51
N LYS A 61 10.67 20.27 -20.69
CA LYS A 61 10.33 18.91 -21.13
C LYS A 61 9.10 18.81 -22.03
N LYS A 62 8.23 19.82 -22.03
CA LYS A 62 7.00 19.90 -22.84
C LYS A 62 7.14 20.80 -24.07
N ARG A 63 8.28 21.48 -24.23
CA ARG A 63 8.58 22.27 -25.42
C ARG A 63 8.81 21.35 -26.62
N ARG A 64 8.33 21.72 -27.81
CA ARG A 64 8.50 20.90 -29.02
C ARG A 64 9.97 20.82 -29.45
N ALA A 65 10.76 21.86 -29.14
CA ALA A 65 12.19 21.89 -29.42
C ALA A 65 13.04 21.02 -28.46
N TYR A 66 12.44 20.39 -27.44
CA TYR A 66 13.22 19.66 -26.43
C TYR A 66 13.63 18.27 -26.90
N THR A 67 14.94 18.04 -26.98
CA THR A 67 15.54 16.71 -27.10
C THR A 67 16.15 16.31 -25.77
N ALA A 68 15.79 15.15 -25.23
CA ALA A 68 16.35 14.65 -23.99
C ALA A 68 17.86 14.39 -24.16
N PRO A 69 18.73 14.86 -23.23
CA PRO A 69 20.14 14.52 -23.26
C PRO A 69 20.30 13.00 -23.11
N LYS A 70 21.17 12.39 -23.92
CA LYS A 70 21.49 10.96 -23.80
C LYS A 70 22.25 10.75 -22.48
N GLU A 71 21.69 9.92 -21.59
CA GLU A 71 22.38 9.51 -20.35
C GLU A 71 23.54 8.59 -20.71
N ASP A 72 24.77 9.09 -20.61
CA ASP A 72 25.97 8.27 -20.79
C ASP A 72 26.19 7.42 -19.53
N ASN A 73 25.76 6.15 -19.59
CA ASN A 73 25.81 5.21 -18.47
C ASN A 73 27.21 4.61 -18.23
N GLN A 74 28.28 5.31 -18.60
CA GLN A 74 29.66 4.85 -18.41
C GLN A 74 30.25 5.27 -17.06
N HIS A 75 29.56 4.97 -15.96
CA HIS A 75 30.19 5.05 -14.64
C HIS A 75 30.90 3.73 -14.35
N ARG A 76 32.13 3.57 -14.87
CA ARG A 76 32.98 2.41 -14.56
C ARG A 76 33.55 2.56 -13.15
N PHE A 77 33.14 1.70 -12.25
CA PHE A 77 33.68 1.62 -10.89
C PHE A 77 34.51 0.35 -10.77
N VAL A 78 35.82 0.48 -10.55
CA VAL A 78 36.73 -0.67 -10.46
C VAL A 78 37.11 -0.89 -9.00
N ALA A 79 36.98 -2.13 -8.53
CA ALA A 79 37.43 -2.53 -7.20
C ALA A 79 37.94 -3.98 -7.20
N GLY A 80 39.16 -4.22 -6.69
CA GLY A 80 39.75 -5.56 -6.64
C GLY A 80 39.94 -6.20 -8.02
N GLY A 81 40.22 -5.39 -9.05
CA GLY A 81 40.37 -5.86 -10.43
C GLY A 81 39.07 -6.19 -11.17
N VAL A 82 37.90 -5.95 -10.57
CA VAL A 82 36.58 -6.18 -11.20
C VAL A 82 35.90 -4.85 -11.51
N GLU A 83 35.30 -4.73 -12.69
CA GLU A 83 34.52 -3.56 -13.11
C GLU A 83 33.03 -3.71 -12.73
N TYR A 84 32.46 -2.65 -12.18
CA TYR A 84 31.05 -2.52 -11.78
C TYR A 84 30.44 -1.26 -12.39
N ARG A 85 29.11 -1.20 -12.57
CA ARG A 85 28.42 0.00 -13.09
C ARG A 85 28.31 1.12 -12.05
N SER A 86 28.53 0.81 -10.78
CA SER A 86 28.52 1.78 -9.68
C SER A 86 29.08 1.16 -8.40
N ALA A 87 29.50 2.01 -7.46
CA ALA A 87 29.83 1.59 -6.10
C ALA A 87 28.67 0.84 -5.41
N ALA A 88 27.42 1.18 -5.72
CA ALA A 88 26.24 0.52 -5.17
C ALA A 88 26.04 -0.90 -5.73
N GLU A 89 26.40 -1.14 -6.99
CA GLU A 89 26.45 -2.50 -7.54
C GLU A 89 27.59 -3.32 -6.92
N ALA A 90 28.78 -2.72 -6.78
CA ALA A 90 29.91 -3.38 -6.10
C ALA A 90 29.56 -3.79 -4.67
N CYS A 91 28.93 -2.89 -3.91
CA CYS A 91 28.41 -3.16 -2.56
C CYS A 91 27.42 -4.33 -2.54
N ARG A 92 26.47 -4.37 -3.48
CA ARG A 92 25.48 -5.45 -3.58
C ARG A 92 26.11 -6.80 -3.90
N ARG A 93 27.06 -6.84 -4.85
CA ARG A 93 27.75 -8.08 -5.24
C ARG A 93 28.69 -8.60 -4.16
N LEU A 94 29.36 -7.71 -3.44
CA LEU A 94 30.30 -8.06 -2.36
C LEU A 94 29.62 -8.19 -0.99
N GLY A 95 28.28 -8.07 -0.91
CA GLY A 95 27.53 -8.27 0.34
C GLY A 95 27.75 -7.18 1.40
N VAL A 96 28.23 -6.00 1.01
CA VAL A 96 28.45 -4.87 1.91
C VAL A 96 27.29 -3.88 1.81
N LYS A 97 26.72 -3.45 2.94
CA LYS A 97 25.71 -2.39 2.94
C LYS A 97 26.33 -1.09 2.42
N TYR A 98 25.63 -0.41 1.50
CA TYR A 98 26.12 0.83 0.89
C TYR A 98 26.44 1.93 1.94
N VAL A 99 25.64 1.99 3.02
CA VAL A 99 25.90 2.91 4.15
C VAL A 99 27.22 2.59 4.85
N THR A 100 27.53 1.30 5.02
CA THR A 100 28.80 0.84 5.62
C THR A 100 29.98 1.21 4.72
N TYR A 101 29.87 0.99 3.41
CA TYR A 101 30.87 1.44 2.43
C TYR A 101 31.09 2.95 2.51
N ARG A 102 30.02 3.75 2.50
CA ARG A 102 30.09 5.22 2.60
C ARG A 102 30.74 5.67 3.91
N ASN A 103 30.42 5.05 5.03
CA ASN A 103 31.03 5.35 6.32
C ASN A 103 32.52 5.02 6.32
N ARG A 104 32.90 3.89 5.71
CA ARG A 104 34.30 3.49 5.62
C ARG A 104 35.13 4.46 4.77
N ILE A 105 34.61 4.86 3.60
CA ILE A 105 35.25 5.90 2.77
C ILE A 105 35.38 7.22 3.52
N ARG A 106 34.34 7.65 4.26
CA ARG A 106 34.36 8.87 5.07
C ARG A 106 35.42 8.84 6.17
N ASN A 107 35.67 7.64 6.73
CA ASN A 107 36.71 7.41 7.73
C ASN A 107 38.11 7.23 7.11
N GLY A 108 38.26 7.44 5.80
CA GLY A 108 39.55 7.41 5.10
C GLY A 108 40.00 6.03 4.60
N HIS A 109 39.14 5.01 4.62
CA HIS A 109 39.50 3.70 4.06
C HIS A 109 39.57 3.73 2.53
N THR A 110 40.44 2.88 1.96
CA THR A 110 40.50 2.69 0.50
C THR A 110 39.21 2.04 -0.01
N ILE A 111 38.97 2.13 -1.33
CA ILE A 111 37.78 1.53 -1.95
C ILE A 111 37.70 0.02 -1.66
N GLU A 112 38.83 -0.68 -1.73
CA GLU A 112 38.91 -2.13 -1.51
C GLU A 112 38.72 -2.51 -0.04
N GLN A 113 39.27 -1.71 0.88
CA GLN A 113 39.01 -1.84 2.31
C GLN A 113 37.54 -1.56 2.65
N ALA A 114 36.95 -0.53 2.02
CA ALA A 114 35.57 -0.13 2.23
C ALA A 114 34.60 -1.23 1.77
N LEU A 115 34.93 -1.92 0.68
CA LEU A 115 34.19 -3.06 0.15
C LEU A 115 34.52 -4.39 0.84
N GLY A 116 35.44 -4.39 1.80
CA GLY A 116 35.81 -5.58 2.58
C GLY A 116 36.65 -6.61 1.83
N ILE A 117 37.26 -6.22 0.69
CA ILE A 117 38.22 -7.04 -0.06
C ILE A 117 39.52 -7.15 0.73
N ILE A 118 39.94 -6.03 1.34
CA ILE A 118 41.10 -5.95 2.22
C ILE A 118 40.60 -5.74 3.65
N ALA A 119 41.14 -6.51 4.60
CA ALA A 119 40.83 -6.32 6.02
C ALA A 119 41.32 -4.94 6.49
N VAL A 120 40.46 -4.23 7.23
CA VAL A 120 40.82 -2.98 7.88
C VAL A 120 41.48 -3.31 9.22
N GLU A 121 42.69 -2.80 9.45
CA GLU A 121 43.31 -2.83 10.78
C GLU A 121 42.50 -1.94 11.74
N ASP A 122 41.94 -2.52 12.81
CA ASP A 122 41.21 -1.76 13.81
C ASP A 122 42.20 -0.88 14.60
N GLY A 123 42.23 0.42 14.32
CA GLY A 123 43.11 1.39 14.99
C GLY A 123 42.79 1.62 16.47
N ARG A 124 41.82 0.90 17.06
CA ARG A 124 41.57 0.90 18.50
C ARG A 124 42.71 0.20 19.23
N VAL A 125 43.59 0.99 19.83
CA VAL A 125 44.58 0.46 20.77
C VAL A 125 43.85 -0.12 21.98
N THR A 126 44.06 -1.41 22.28
CA THR A 126 43.52 -2.06 23.48
C THR A 126 44.10 -1.37 24.72
N ARG A 127 43.36 -0.41 25.30
CA ARG A 127 43.75 0.24 26.55
C ARG A 127 43.53 -0.76 27.69
N GLY A 128 44.60 -1.32 28.22
CA GLY A 128 44.56 -2.24 29.35
C GLY A 128 45.90 -2.32 30.06
N LYS A 129 45.87 -2.41 31.40
CA LYS A 129 47.08 -2.69 32.18
C LYS A 129 47.58 -4.09 31.80
N LYS A 130 48.85 -4.18 31.42
CA LYS A 130 49.51 -5.46 31.11
C LYS A 130 50.09 -6.04 32.39
N TYR A 131 50.12 -7.36 32.45
CA TYR A 131 50.68 -8.12 33.55
C TYR A 131 51.74 -9.06 32.99
N ASP A 132 52.82 -9.25 33.74
CA ASP A 132 53.86 -10.22 33.43
C ASP A 132 53.46 -11.58 33.99
N ALA A 133 53.29 -12.56 33.11
CA ALA A 133 53.18 -13.97 33.48
C ALA A 133 54.23 -14.76 32.72
N ASP A 134 55.23 -15.26 33.45
CA ASP A 134 56.35 -16.07 32.93
C ASP A 134 57.07 -15.48 31.71
N GLY A 135 57.40 -14.19 31.79
CA GLY A 135 58.15 -13.49 30.75
C GLY A 135 57.28 -13.02 29.58
N THR A 136 55.96 -13.14 29.68
CA THR A 136 55.01 -12.60 28.70
C THR A 136 54.23 -11.42 29.27
N TYR A 137 54.35 -10.25 28.62
CA TYR A 137 53.68 -9.01 29.01
C TYR A 137 52.35 -8.83 28.25
N ARG A 138 51.27 -9.38 28.80
CA ARG A 138 49.96 -9.49 28.13
C ARG A 138 48.82 -8.87 28.94
N THR A 139 47.68 -8.60 28.29
CA THR A 139 46.46 -8.15 28.99
C THR A 139 45.77 -9.30 29.72
N ILE A 140 44.92 -9.02 30.71
CA ILE A 140 44.17 -10.08 31.43
C ILE A 140 43.36 -10.95 30.45
N LYS A 141 42.80 -10.35 29.39
CA LYS A 141 42.05 -11.07 28.36
C LYS A 141 42.94 -12.04 27.58
N GLU A 142 44.09 -11.58 27.11
CA GLU A 142 45.07 -12.43 26.42
C GLU A 142 45.60 -13.55 27.33
N LEU A 143 45.82 -13.26 28.62
CA LEU A 143 46.23 -14.26 29.60
C LEU A 143 45.12 -15.28 29.89
N ALA A 144 43.86 -14.84 29.94
CA ALA A 144 42.70 -15.71 30.10
C ALA A 144 42.58 -16.72 28.95
N GLU A 145 42.77 -16.25 27.71
CA GLU A 145 42.76 -17.09 26.51
C GLU A 145 43.96 -18.04 26.48
N PHE A 146 45.16 -17.57 26.80
CA PHE A 146 46.39 -18.38 26.76
C PHE A 146 46.42 -19.49 27.82
N PHE A 147 46.04 -19.18 29.06
CA PHE A 147 46.06 -20.13 30.18
C PHE A 147 44.71 -20.84 30.39
N SER A 148 43.72 -20.59 29.54
CA SER A 148 42.36 -21.16 29.66
C SER A 148 41.70 -20.94 31.02
N VAL A 149 41.94 -19.78 31.63
CA VAL A 149 41.32 -19.36 32.90
C VAL A 149 40.32 -18.24 32.62
N PRO A 150 39.06 -18.33 33.10
CA PRO A 150 38.09 -17.28 32.86
C PRO A 150 38.55 -15.91 33.39
N GLU A 151 38.40 -14.88 32.57
CA GLU A 151 38.74 -13.49 32.90
C GLU A 151 38.14 -13.00 34.25
N PRO A 152 36.86 -13.31 34.61
CA PRO A 152 36.30 -12.92 35.90
C PRO A 152 37.05 -13.52 37.08
N THR A 153 37.55 -14.76 36.94
CA THR A 153 38.29 -15.48 37.97
C THR A 153 39.65 -14.83 38.23
N ILE A 154 40.36 -14.45 37.16
CA ILE A 154 41.65 -13.76 37.27
C ILE A 154 41.44 -12.41 37.97
N ARG A 155 40.40 -11.64 37.59
CA ARG A 155 40.07 -10.37 38.24
C ARG A 155 39.72 -10.52 39.72
N ASP A 156 38.88 -11.49 40.08
CA ASP A 156 38.50 -11.75 41.49
C ASP A 156 39.73 -12.10 42.33
N ARG A 157 40.58 -13.01 41.84
CA ARG A 157 41.82 -13.41 42.53
C ARG A 157 42.78 -12.24 42.71
N LEU A 158 43.01 -11.44 41.66
CA LEU A 158 43.83 -10.21 41.74
C LEU A 158 43.23 -9.18 42.70
N GLN A 159 41.91 -8.99 42.70
CA GLN A 159 41.21 -8.06 43.61
C GLN A 159 41.32 -8.50 45.07
N ARG A 160 41.40 -9.81 45.32
CA ARG A 160 41.63 -10.38 46.65
C ARG A 160 43.10 -10.34 47.08
N GLY A 161 44.01 -9.93 46.20
CA GLY A 161 45.44 -9.76 46.49
C GLY A 161 46.32 -10.93 46.05
N ALA A 162 45.81 -11.89 45.27
CA ALA A 162 46.65 -12.95 44.70
C ALA A 162 47.64 -12.37 43.67
N THR A 163 48.80 -13.01 43.52
CA THR A 163 49.74 -12.68 42.43
C THR A 163 49.14 -13.05 41.08
N ILE A 164 49.68 -12.52 39.99
CA ILE A 164 49.23 -12.88 38.64
C ILE A 164 49.42 -14.37 38.35
N ARG A 165 50.53 -14.98 38.80
CA ARG A 165 50.80 -16.41 38.66
C ARG A 165 49.78 -17.26 39.40
N GLN A 166 49.48 -16.90 40.64
CA GLN A 166 48.41 -17.52 41.43
C GLN A 166 47.04 -17.34 40.76
N ALA A 167 46.77 -16.14 40.22
CA ALA A 167 45.51 -15.84 39.56
C ALA A 167 45.28 -16.71 38.30
N LEU A 168 46.37 -17.06 37.59
CA LEU A 168 46.38 -17.93 36.43
C LEU A 168 46.45 -19.43 36.78
N GLY A 169 46.62 -19.79 38.06
CA GLY A 169 46.71 -21.19 38.51
C GLY A 169 48.08 -21.84 38.26
N LEU A 170 49.11 -21.05 37.99
CA LEU A 170 50.50 -21.52 37.81
C LEU A 170 51.19 -21.80 39.15
N GLU A 171 50.76 -21.09 40.20
CA GLU A 171 51.22 -21.29 41.58
C GLU A 171 50.01 -21.67 42.45
N GLU A 172 50.22 -22.61 43.38
CA GLU A 172 49.18 -22.97 44.34
C GLU A 172 48.82 -21.78 45.23
N ILE A 173 47.52 -21.57 45.39
CA ILE A 173 46.98 -20.53 46.23
C ILE A 173 46.85 -21.10 47.65
N SER A 174 47.87 -20.89 48.48
CA SER A 174 47.82 -21.37 49.88
C SER A 174 46.66 -20.72 50.65
N ASN A 175 46.07 -21.46 51.58
CA ASN A 175 44.97 -20.96 52.40
C ASN A 175 45.43 -19.73 53.21
N GLY A 176 44.81 -18.58 52.97
CA GLY A 176 45.16 -17.29 53.60
C GLY A 176 46.11 -16.39 52.80
N SER A 177 46.59 -16.83 51.62
CA SER A 177 47.43 -16.03 50.71
C SER A 177 46.75 -14.77 50.17
N HIS A 178 45.42 -14.76 50.14
CA HIS A 178 44.60 -13.68 49.61
C HIS A 178 43.35 -13.53 50.48
N LEU A 179 42.78 -12.32 50.48
CA LEU A 179 41.62 -11.94 51.30
C LEU A 179 40.44 -12.88 51.03
N LYS A 180 39.65 -13.18 52.07
CA LYS A 180 38.37 -13.88 51.87
C LYS A 180 37.42 -12.97 51.09
N GLN A 181 36.51 -13.56 50.32
CA GLN A 181 35.57 -12.77 49.49
C GLN A 181 34.69 -11.81 50.31
N CYS A 182 34.43 -12.13 51.59
CA CYS A 182 33.72 -11.26 52.54
C CYS A 182 34.55 -10.07 53.05
N GLU A 183 35.88 -10.18 53.03
CA GLU A 183 36.83 -9.17 53.51
C GLU A 183 37.24 -8.18 52.42
N VAL A 184 37.03 -8.53 51.14
CA VAL A 184 37.21 -7.60 50.02
C VAL A 184 36.30 -6.39 50.22
N GLN A 185 36.88 -5.20 50.30
CA GLN A 185 36.12 -3.96 50.42
C GLN A 185 35.19 -3.80 49.20
N ARG A 186 33.91 -4.12 49.40
CA ARG A 186 32.86 -3.76 48.46
C ARG A 186 32.57 -2.28 48.65
N THR A 187 32.36 -1.56 47.55
CA THR A 187 31.78 -0.23 47.60
C THR A 187 30.41 -0.34 48.28
N LYS A 188 30.33 0.04 49.56
CA LYS A 188 29.08 0.01 50.31
C LYS A 188 28.13 0.99 49.62
N ARG A 189 27.00 0.49 49.11
CA ARG A 189 25.94 1.38 48.61
C ARG A 189 25.48 2.25 49.78
N ALA A 190 25.33 3.55 49.54
CA ALA A 190 24.81 4.46 50.54
C ALA A 190 23.46 3.95 51.06
N ALA A 191 23.26 4.03 52.38
CA ALA A 191 21.99 3.63 52.98
C ALA A 191 20.87 4.50 52.40
N ILE A 192 19.82 3.86 51.90
CA ILE A 192 18.66 4.55 51.34
C ILE A 192 17.96 5.29 52.48
N ARG A 193 17.80 6.60 52.35
CA ARG A 193 17.02 7.46 53.24
C ARG A 193 16.06 8.26 52.38
N LEU A 194 14.77 8.02 52.55
CA LEU A 194 13.70 8.66 51.78
C LEU A 194 12.83 9.43 52.77
N GLU A 195 12.78 10.75 52.66
CA GLU A 195 11.96 11.60 53.52
C GLU A 195 10.66 11.96 52.81
N VAL A 196 9.53 11.66 53.47
CA VAL A 196 8.19 12.01 52.98
C VAL A 196 7.33 12.42 54.17
N ASP A 197 6.76 13.63 54.11
CA ASP A 197 5.88 14.17 55.16
C ASP A 197 6.50 14.15 56.58
N GLY A 198 7.82 14.34 56.68
CA GLY A 198 8.57 14.34 57.94
C GLY A 198 8.92 12.94 58.49
N GLU A 199 8.59 11.87 57.78
CA GLU A 199 9.02 10.50 58.12
C GLU A 199 10.14 10.00 57.22
N ILE A 200 11.12 9.29 57.80
CA ILE A 200 12.29 8.76 57.09
C ILE A 200 12.14 7.25 56.87
N PHE A 201 12.02 6.85 55.61
CA PHE A 201 11.99 5.46 55.19
C PHE A 201 13.39 4.96 54.82
N ARG A 202 13.75 3.77 55.33
CA ARG A 202 15.05 3.11 55.06
C ARG A 202 15.04 2.20 53.83
N SER A 203 13.88 2.06 53.18
CA SER A 203 13.75 1.24 51.97
C SER A 203 12.59 1.75 51.11
N TYR A 204 12.69 1.52 49.79
CA TYR A 204 11.58 1.76 48.87
C TYR A 204 10.35 0.93 49.22
N LYS A 205 10.53 -0.26 49.80
CA LYS A 205 9.43 -1.15 50.20
C LYS A 205 8.64 -0.56 51.37
N ALA A 206 9.33 -0.09 52.42
CA ALA A 206 8.66 0.55 53.57
C ALA A 206 7.88 1.80 53.15
N LEU A 207 8.42 2.59 52.23
CA LEU A 207 7.70 3.74 51.66
C LEU A 207 6.48 3.28 50.84
N ALA A 208 6.64 2.27 50.00
CA ALA A 208 5.57 1.76 49.14
C ALA A 208 4.42 1.13 49.95
N ASP A 209 4.74 0.34 50.98
CA ASP A 209 3.77 -0.33 51.86
C ASP A 209 2.90 0.69 52.62
N LYS A 210 3.48 1.82 53.07
CA LYS A 210 2.73 2.88 53.77
C LYS A 210 1.69 3.56 52.88
N TYR A 211 2.02 3.78 51.61
CA TYR A 211 1.16 4.51 50.68
C TYR A 211 0.40 3.58 49.70
N GLY A 212 0.41 2.27 49.94
CA GLY A 212 -0.34 1.30 49.14
C GLY A 212 0.12 1.18 47.68
N LEU A 213 1.37 1.50 47.38
CA LEU A 213 1.94 1.44 46.03
C LEU A 213 2.78 0.16 45.83
N PRO A 214 2.93 -0.34 44.60
CA PRO A 214 3.91 -1.36 44.30
C PRO A 214 5.35 -0.84 44.51
N GLN A 215 6.19 -1.59 45.21
CA GLN A 215 7.60 -1.23 45.45
C GLN A 215 8.36 -0.86 44.16
N TYR A 216 8.10 -1.60 43.07
CA TYR A 216 8.73 -1.36 41.77
C TYR A 216 8.41 0.04 41.25
N THR A 217 7.16 0.49 41.35
CA THR A 217 6.71 1.82 40.91
C THR A 217 7.43 2.93 41.66
N VAL A 218 7.57 2.81 42.98
CA VAL A 218 8.29 3.78 43.82
C VAL A 218 9.78 3.82 43.46
N ARG A 219 10.43 2.66 43.32
CA ARG A 219 11.84 2.58 42.89
C ARG A 219 12.05 3.19 41.51
N GLN A 220 11.21 2.85 40.54
CA GLN A 220 11.32 3.33 39.17
C GLN A 220 11.15 4.86 39.09
N ARG A 221 10.14 5.39 39.79
CA ARG A 221 9.92 6.85 39.90
C ARG A 221 11.13 7.59 40.49
N ILE A 222 11.79 7.03 41.51
CA ILE A 222 12.93 7.70 42.17
C ILE A 222 14.25 7.49 41.41
N VAL A 223 14.58 6.25 41.06
CA VAL A 223 15.89 5.88 40.49
C VAL A 223 15.96 6.16 38.99
N ASP A 224 14.93 5.76 38.24
CA ASP A 224 14.97 5.81 36.78
C ASP A 224 14.43 7.16 36.27
N TYR A 225 13.43 7.74 36.95
CA TYR A 225 12.81 9.02 36.55
C TYR A 225 13.26 10.23 37.38
N GLY A 226 14.01 10.02 38.47
CA GLY A 226 14.58 11.11 39.27
C GLY A 226 13.57 11.90 40.09
N TYR A 227 12.39 11.35 40.41
CA TYR A 227 11.41 12.03 41.26
C TYR A 227 11.85 12.08 42.72
N THR A 228 11.43 13.13 43.43
CA THR A 228 11.55 13.20 44.89
C THR A 228 10.72 12.09 45.53
N PRO A 229 11.09 11.60 46.73
CA PRO A 229 10.31 10.57 47.41
C PRO A 229 8.83 10.95 47.61
N GLU A 230 8.55 12.22 47.89
CA GLU A 230 7.18 12.74 48.02
C GLU A 230 6.40 12.65 46.71
N ASN A 231 6.97 13.16 45.62
CA ASN A 231 6.32 13.13 44.31
C ASN A 231 6.21 11.71 43.78
N ALA A 232 7.17 10.84 44.09
CA ALA A 232 7.12 9.44 43.68
C ALA A 232 5.91 8.69 44.26
N VAL A 233 5.34 9.21 45.34
CA VAL A 233 4.23 8.57 46.05
C VAL A 233 2.91 9.32 45.84
N LYS A 234 2.94 10.66 45.84
CA LYS A 234 1.75 11.50 45.68
C LYS A 234 1.31 11.73 44.23
N LEU A 235 2.11 11.31 43.23
CA LEU A 235 1.66 11.39 41.84
C LEU A 235 0.53 10.39 41.60
N ASP A 236 -0.68 10.91 41.44
CA ASP A 236 -1.79 10.20 40.83
C ASP A 236 -1.38 9.75 39.42
N GLY A 237 -1.79 8.53 39.06
CA GLY A 237 -1.52 7.97 37.74
C GLY A 237 -1.92 8.95 36.64
N LYS A 238 -1.10 9.07 35.59
CA LYS A 238 -1.24 10.07 34.51
C LYS A 238 -2.53 9.95 33.67
N SER A 239 -3.49 9.11 34.05
CA SER A 239 -4.74 8.98 33.29
C SER A 239 -5.66 10.14 33.62
N LYS A 240 -5.80 11.05 32.65
CA LYS A 240 -6.89 12.03 32.68
C LYS A 240 -8.22 11.28 32.52
N PRO A 241 -9.22 11.53 33.37
CA PRO A 241 -10.55 10.95 33.19
C PRO A 241 -11.15 11.46 31.88
N ILE A 242 -12.00 10.64 31.27
CA ILE A 242 -12.63 10.91 29.98
C ILE A 242 -14.12 10.64 30.11
N THR A 243 -14.92 11.64 29.78
CA THR A 243 -16.38 11.52 29.75
C THR A 243 -16.83 11.17 28.34
N VAL A 244 -17.62 10.11 28.20
CA VAL A 244 -18.25 9.70 26.94
C VAL A 244 -19.71 9.37 27.23
N GLU A 245 -20.64 9.94 26.47
CA GLU A 245 -22.10 9.76 26.63
C GLU A 245 -22.61 10.02 28.07
N GLY A 246 -21.99 10.95 28.80
CA GLY A 246 -22.37 11.31 30.17
C GLY A 246 -21.84 10.37 31.27
N VAL A 247 -21.08 9.32 30.91
CA VAL A 247 -20.38 8.45 31.85
C VAL A 247 -18.91 8.84 31.93
N GLU A 248 -18.39 9.04 33.15
CA GLU A 248 -16.98 9.38 33.38
C GLU A 248 -16.14 8.12 33.60
N TYR A 249 -15.12 7.94 32.77
CA TYR A 249 -14.18 6.82 32.85
C TYR A 249 -12.84 7.29 33.42
N PRO A 250 -12.24 6.56 34.37
CA PRO A 250 -11.01 6.98 35.04
C PRO A 250 -9.78 6.94 34.12
N SER A 251 -9.83 6.19 33.01
CA SER A 251 -8.73 6.11 32.05
C SER A 251 -9.21 5.66 30.67
N LYS A 252 -8.36 5.89 29.65
CA LYS A 252 -8.54 5.32 28.30
C LYS A 252 -8.65 3.80 28.30
N ALA A 253 -7.97 3.12 29.24
CA ALA A 253 -8.04 1.66 29.35
C ALA A 253 -9.43 1.21 29.84
N ALA A 254 -9.94 1.84 30.91
CA ALA A 254 -11.28 1.57 31.42
C ALA A 254 -12.37 1.88 30.38
N LEU A 255 -12.20 2.97 29.63
CA LEU A 255 -13.07 3.31 28.51
C LEU A 255 -13.01 2.24 27.39
N ALA A 256 -11.82 1.77 27.01
CA ALA A 256 -11.69 0.73 26.00
C ALA A 256 -12.41 -0.57 26.41
N GLU A 257 -12.21 -1.01 27.66
CA GLU A 257 -12.82 -2.23 28.19
C GLU A 257 -14.35 -2.15 28.22
N ALA A 258 -14.93 -1.01 28.61
CA ALA A 258 -16.38 -0.82 28.65
C ALA A 258 -17.05 -0.98 27.27
N TYR A 259 -16.34 -0.62 26.19
CA TYR A 259 -16.80 -0.74 24.81
C TYR A 259 -16.25 -2.00 24.10
N GLY A 260 -15.68 -2.96 24.84
CA GLY A 260 -15.18 -4.22 24.29
C GLY A 260 -13.93 -4.10 23.41
N LEU A 261 -13.17 -3.02 23.55
CA LEU A 261 -11.92 -2.76 22.83
C LEU A 261 -10.71 -3.03 23.72
N THR A 262 -9.57 -3.36 23.10
CA THR A 262 -8.30 -3.38 23.82
C THR A 262 -7.74 -1.95 23.92
N PRO A 263 -7.01 -1.60 25.00
CA PRO A 263 -6.40 -0.27 25.13
C PRO A 263 -5.49 0.11 23.95
N ALA A 264 -4.80 -0.86 23.36
CA ALA A 264 -3.96 -0.67 22.19
C ALA A 264 -4.77 -0.26 20.94
N VAL A 265 -5.94 -0.88 20.71
CA VAL A 265 -6.82 -0.55 19.59
C VAL A 265 -7.39 0.85 19.74
N LEU A 266 -7.87 1.21 20.94
CA LEU A 266 -8.38 2.55 21.18
C LEU A 266 -7.29 3.61 20.99
N LEU A 267 -6.07 3.38 21.50
CA LEU A 267 -4.93 4.28 21.30
C LEU A 267 -4.54 4.42 19.82
N ALA A 268 -4.55 3.32 19.06
CA ALA A 268 -4.27 3.35 17.63
C ALA A 268 -5.32 4.15 16.84
N ARG A 269 -6.61 4.06 17.23
CA ARG A 269 -7.70 4.84 16.62
C ARG A 269 -7.62 6.33 16.96
N LEU A 270 -7.20 6.66 18.19
CA LEU A 270 -6.98 8.03 18.66
C LEU A 270 -5.67 8.65 18.17
N ALA A 271 -4.82 7.93 17.44
CA ALA A 271 -3.52 8.42 16.98
C ALA A 271 -3.60 9.45 15.84
N GLY A 272 -4.79 9.77 15.35
CA GLY A 272 -5.05 10.85 14.39
C GLY A 272 -6.08 11.85 14.90
N ASP A 273 -6.50 12.80 14.04
CA ASP A 273 -7.56 13.77 14.33
C ASP A 273 -8.95 13.08 14.29
N VAL A 274 -9.22 12.28 15.32
CA VAL A 274 -10.44 11.47 15.46
C VAL A 274 -11.03 11.77 16.84
N THR A 275 -12.35 11.96 16.91
CA THR A 275 -13.04 12.17 18.19
C THR A 275 -13.06 10.88 19.01
N VAL A 276 -13.31 10.98 20.32
CA VAL A 276 -13.33 9.80 21.18
C VAL A 276 -14.48 8.87 20.77
N GLU A 277 -15.61 9.44 20.40
CA GLU A 277 -16.83 8.79 19.95
C GLU A 277 -16.61 8.03 18.64
N GLN A 278 -15.90 8.64 17.68
CA GLN A 278 -15.49 7.99 16.44
C GLN A 278 -14.48 6.86 16.67
N ALA A 279 -13.56 7.03 17.61
CA ALA A 279 -12.58 5.99 17.96
C ALA A 279 -13.23 4.78 18.65
N LEU A 280 -14.32 5.00 19.39
CA LEU A 280 -15.14 3.94 19.98
C LEU A 280 -16.04 3.25 18.94
N GLY A 281 -16.27 3.88 17.78
CA GLY A 281 -17.11 3.36 16.70
C GLY A 281 -18.59 3.71 16.86
N ILE A 282 -18.90 4.70 17.70
CA ILE A 282 -20.25 5.23 17.92
C ILE A 282 -20.63 6.11 16.72
N GLU A 283 -19.70 6.96 16.28
CA GLU A 283 -19.86 7.81 15.09
C GLU A 283 -19.07 7.27 13.90
N GLN A 284 -19.69 7.24 12.72
CA GLN A 284 -19.02 6.85 11.49
C GLN A 284 -18.19 8.00 10.92
N ARG A 285 -16.95 7.72 10.52
CA ARG A 285 -16.04 8.72 9.95
C ARG A 285 -16.32 8.92 8.46
N GLU A 286 -16.56 10.16 8.07
CA GLU A 286 -16.51 10.58 6.66
C GLU A 286 -15.06 10.44 6.16
N THR A 287 -14.86 9.62 5.14
CA THR A 287 -13.56 9.45 4.48
C THR A 287 -13.65 9.99 3.06
N LEU A 288 -12.51 10.23 2.40
CA LEU A 288 -12.48 10.61 0.97
C LEU A 288 -13.24 9.66 0.02
N LYS A 289 -13.55 8.45 0.50
CA LYS A 289 -14.28 7.40 -0.23
C LYS A 289 -15.73 7.28 0.21
N SER A 290 -16.23 8.21 1.00
CA SER A 290 -17.63 8.21 1.41
C SER A 290 -18.53 8.45 0.21
N ILE A 291 -19.64 7.74 0.17
CA ILE A 291 -20.59 7.77 -0.93
C ILE A 291 -21.93 8.18 -0.34
N ASP A 292 -22.48 9.29 -0.82
CA ASP A 292 -23.86 9.65 -0.55
C ASP A 292 -24.77 8.86 -1.51
N PHE A 293 -25.67 8.08 -0.94
CA PHE A 293 -26.69 7.35 -1.68
C PHE A 293 -28.03 7.44 -0.94
N GLU A 294 -29.03 8.03 -1.59
CA GLU A 294 -30.39 8.22 -1.04
C GLU A 294 -30.43 9.02 0.28
N GLY A 295 -29.46 9.92 0.52
CA GLY A 295 -29.40 10.74 1.74
C GLY A 295 -28.73 10.05 2.93
N GLU A 296 -28.21 8.83 2.73
CA GLU A 296 -27.33 8.16 3.69
C GLU A 296 -25.88 8.22 3.21
N ILE A 297 -24.96 8.56 4.12
CA ILE A 297 -23.52 8.58 3.84
C ILE A 297 -22.93 7.22 4.21
N PHE A 298 -22.38 6.53 3.22
CA PHE A 298 -21.69 5.26 3.40
C PHE A 298 -20.19 5.48 3.45
N CYS A 299 -19.49 4.82 4.37
CA CYS A 299 -18.02 4.94 4.48
C CYS A 299 -17.28 4.36 3.26
N SER A 300 -17.90 3.45 2.52
CA SER A 300 -17.30 2.86 1.31
C SER A 300 -18.35 2.19 0.41
N LEU A 301 -17.94 1.90 -0.83
CA LEU A 301 -18.72 1.10 -1.77
C LEU A 301 -19.01 -0.32 -1.26
N THR A 302 -18.15 -0.85 -0.39
CA THR A 302 -18.35 -2.16 0.26
C THR A 302 -19.48 -2.10 1.28
N ASP A 303 -19.53 -1.02 2.05
CA ASP A 303 -20.53 -0.81 3.09
C ASP A 303 -21.93 -0.64 2.49
N LEU A 304 -22.01 0.16 1.41
CA LEU A 304 -23.21 0.29 0.60
C LEU A 304 -23.65 -1.06 0.01
N ALA A 305 -22.71 -1.84 -0.53
CA ALA A 305 -22.99 -3.15 -1.12
C ALA A 305 -23.53 -4.13 -0.07
N ASN A 306 -22.95 -4.14 1.13
CA ASN A 306 -23.40 -4.96 2.24
C ASN A 306 -24.80 -4.56 2.71
N LYS A 307 -25.09 -3.26 2.88
CA LYS A 307 -26.41 -2.80 3.33
C LYS A 307 -27.51 -3.09 2.31
N LYS A 308 -27.21 -2.98 1.02
CA LYS A 308 -28.14 -3.31 -0.07
C LYS A 308 -28.13 -4.80 -0.46
N ASN A 309 -27.36 -5.65 0.23
CA ASN A 309 -27.22 -7.09 -0.04
C ASN A 309 -26.77 -7.44 -1.47
N ILE A 310 -25.91 -6.63 -2.08
CA ILE A 310 -25.38 -6.86 -3.43
C ILE A 310 -23.92 -7.33 -3.33
N PRO A 311 -23.50 -8.37 -4.06
CA PRO A 311 -22.10 -8.76 -4.11
C PRO A 311 -21.22 -7.60 -4.59
N ILE A 312 -20.19 -7.23 -3.81
CA ILE A 312 -19.30 -6.10 -4.15
C ILE A 312 -18.68 -6.23 -5.54
N GLY A 313 -18.36 -7.45 -5.98
CA GLY A 313 -17.85 -7.73 -7.31
C GLY A 313 -18.84 -7.35 -8.41
N ALA A 314 -20.12 -7.63 -8.21
CA ALA A 314 -21.18 -7.27 -9.14
C ALA A 314 -21.36 -5.76 -9.21
N LEU A 315 -21.44 -5.07 -8.06
CA LEU A 315 -21.57 -3.61 -8.01
C LEU A 315 -20.37 -2.90 -8.67
N ARG A 316 -19.14 -3.36 -8.39
CA ARG A 316 -17.92 -2.82 -9.04
C ARG A 316 -17.91 -3.08 -10.53
N SER A 317 -18.30 -4.28 -10.97
CA SER A 317 -18.38 -4.61 -12.40
C SER A 317 -19.39 -3.72 -13.11
N ARG A 318 -20.56 -3.49 -12.52
CA ARG A 318 -21.61 -2.62 -13.09
C ARG A 318 -21.13 -1.18 -13.27
N ILE A 319 -20.46 -0.63 -12.25
CA ILE A 319 -19.88 0.72 -12.33
C ILE A 319 -18.75 0.76 -13.37
N LYS A 320 -17.91 -0.27 -13.45
CA LYS A 320 -16.85 -0.36 -14.47
C LYS A 320 -17.42 -0.50 -15.88
N SER A 321 -18.53 -1.21 -16.02
CA SER A 321 -19.35 -1.29 -17.23
C SER A 321 -20.15 -0.01 -17.48
N GLY A 322 -19.96 1.06 -16.68
CA GLY A 322 -20.51 2.39 -16.89
C GLY A 322 -21.99 2.55 -16.53
N LEU A 323 -22.55 1.71 -15.66
CA LEU A 323 -23.87 1.97 -15.05
C LEU A 323 -23.71 3.04 -13.96
N SER A 324 -24.72 3.90 -13.80
CA SER A 324 -24.79 4.79 -12.64
C SER A 324 -24.94 4.01 -11.34
N LEU A 325 -24.58 4.60 -10.20
CA LEU A 325 -24.65 3.92 -8.89
C LEU A 325 -26.08 3.42 -8.58
N LYS A 326 -27.10 4.20 -8.96
CA LYS A 326 -28.51 3.86 -8.77
C LYS A 326 -28.93 2.69 -9.66
N GLU A 327 -28.67 2.77 -10.96
CA GLU A 327 -28.96 1.68 -11.91
C GLU A 327 -28.21 0.39 -11.55
N ALA A 328 -26.98 0.50 -11.07
CA ALA A 328 -26.17 -0.63 -10.67
C ALA A 328 -26.75 -1.37 -9.44
N ILE A 329 -27.51 -0.68 -8.59
CA ILE A 329 -28.19 -1.27 -7.43
C ILE A 329 -29.53 -1.85 -7.86
N ASP A 330 -30.29 -1.13 -8.69
CA ASP A 330 -31.61 -1.54 -9.17
C ASP A 330 -31.57 -2.74 -10.13
N ALA A 331 -30.44 -2.99 -10.80
CA ALA A 331 -30.25 -4.13 -11.71
C ALA A 331 -30.35 -5.54 -11.05
N GLY A 332 -30.57 -5.63 -9.74
CA GLY A 332 -30.83 -6.90 -9.04
C GLY A 332 -29.66 -7.89 -9.07
N ASP A 333 -29.94 -9.20 -9.06
CA ASP A 333 -28.91 -10.26 -8.95
C ASP A 333 -28.31 -10.75 -10.27
N ARG A 334 -28.97 -10.53 -11.40
CA ARG A 334 -28.55 -11.12 -12.69
C ARG A 334 -28.75 -10.14 -13.85
N ILE A 335 -27.65 -9.56 -14.33
CA ILE A 335 -27.56 -9.16 -15.73
C ILE A 335 -27.30 -10.47 -16.47
N ARG A 336 -28.31 -11.01 -17.16
CA ARG A 336 -28.06 -12.08 -18.15
C ARG A 336 -27.09 -11.45 -19.15
N ASN A 337 -25.87 -12.00 -19.29
CA ASN A 337 -24.97 -11.59 -20.37
C ASN A 337 -25.73 -11.79 -21.69
N SER A 338 -26.25 -10.71 -22.26
CA SER A 338 -26.86 -10.68 -23.57
C SER A 338 -25.73 -10.77 -24.59
N GLY A 339 -25.32 -12.00 -24.92
CA GLY A 339 -24.36 -12.27 -25.99
C GLY A 339 -22.99 -11.59 -25.88
N ARG A 340 -22.23 -11.69 -26.98
CA ARG A 340 -20.92 -11.04 -27.15
C ARG A 340 -21.05 -9.54 -27.46
N TYR A 341 -22.18 -9.14 -28.01
CA TYR A 341 -22.54 -7.77 -28.35
C TYR A 341 -23.83 -7.38 -27.63
N ASN A 342 -23.86 -6.18 -27.07
CA ASN A 342 -25.03 -5.61 -26.39
C ASN A 342 -25.22 -4.18 -26.89
N LEU A 343 -26.49 -3.75 -27.04
CA LEU A 343 -26.86 -2.40 -27.45
C LEU A 343 -26.08 -1.32 -26.69
N THR A 344 -25.95 -1.45 -25.36
CA THR A 344 -25.21 -0.49 -24.52
C THR A 344 -23.73 -0.39 -24.85
N ILE A 345 -23.11 -1.45 -25.38
CA ILE A 345 -21.70 -1.45 -25.82
C ILE A 345 -21.60 -0.76 -27.18
N LEU A 346 -22.52 -1.09 -28.10
CA LEU A 346 -22.53 -0.55 -29.46
C LEU A 346 -22.90 0.95 -29.48
N GLU A 347 -23.77 1.41 -28.59
CA GLU A 347 -24.11 2.84 -28.44
C GLU A 347 -22.95 3.68 -27.90
N ARG A 348 -22.01 3.06 -27.16
CA ARG A 348 -20.89 3.76 -26.52
C ARG A 348 -19.61 3.75 -27.36
N ASP A 349 -19.40 2.68 -28.11
CA ASP A 349 -18.23 2.51 -28.97
C ASP A 349 -18.65 2.66 -30.44
N GLU A 350 -18.64 3.91 -30.89
CA GLU A 350 -19.01 4.29 -32.26
C GLU A 350 -18.13 3.57 -33.30
N HIS A 351 -16.86 3.31 -32.98
CA HIS A 351 -15.96 2.60 -33.90
C HIS A 351 -16.35 1.13 -34.05
N LEU A 352 -16.70 0.47 -32.93
CA LEU A 352 -17.16 -0.92 -32.95
C LEU A 352 -18.51 -1.07 -33.69
N ALA A 353 -19.44 -0.14 -33.46
CA ALA A 353 -20.77 -0.14 -34.10
C ALA A 353 -20.70 -0.07 -35.64
N HIS A 354 -19.78 0.75 -36.18
CA HIS A 354 -19.58 0.91 -37.62
C HIS A 354 -18.68 -0.16 -38.25
N GLN A 355 -18.17 -1.13 -37.48
CA GLN A 355 -17.35 -2.20 -38.02
C GLN A 355 -18.18 -3.08 -38.98
N SER A 356 -17.57 -3.53 -40.08
CA SER A 356 -18.20 -4.48 -40.98
C SER A 356 -18.46 -5.81 -40.28
N ALA A 357 -19.71 -6.27 -40.31
CA ALA A 357 -20.15 -7.52 -39.70
C ALA A 357 -21.07 -8.30 -40.64
N TRP A 358 -21.17 -9.60 -40.38
CA TRP A 358 -21.98 -10.55 -41.14
C TRP A 358 -23.02 -11.18 -40.20
N LEU A 359 -24.28 -11.12 -40.61
CA LEU A 359 -25.39 -11.87 -40.03
C LEU A 359 -25.54 -13.18 -40.81
N TYR A 360 -25.54 -14.31 -40.13
CA TYR A 360 -25.63 -15.63 -40.75
C TYR A 360 -26.83 -16.40 -40.22
N PHE A 361 -27.49 -17.11 -41.15
CA PHE A 361 -28.53 -18.08 -40.86
C PHE A 361 -28.08 -19.44 -41.38
N VAL A 362 -27.90 -20.39 -40.46
CA VAL A 362 -27.29 -21.68 -40.73
C VAL A 362 -28.14 -22.81 -40.17
N ARG A 363 -28.15 -23.94 -40.87
CA ARG A 363 -28.67 -25.21 -40.38
C ARG A 363 -27.54 -25.97 -39.69
N ILE A 364 -27.82 -26.52 -38.51
CA ILE A 364 -26.91 -27.31 -37.71
C ILE A 364 -27.57 -28.65 -37.34
N VAL A 365 -26.80 -29.74 -37.35
CA VAL A 365 -27.28 -31.05 -36.89
C VAL A 365 -26.68 -31.34 -35.52
N ILE A 366 -27.51 -31.30 -34.48
CA ILE A 366 -27.09 -31.62 -33.10
C ILE A 366 -27.84 -32.88 -32.67
N ASN A 367 -27.12 -33.92 -32.24
CA ASN A 367 -27.70 -35.18 -31.76
C ASN A 367 -28.70 -35.82 -32.75
N GLY A 368 -28.43 -35.75 -34.06
CA GLY A 368 -29.29 -36.32 -35.10
C GLY A 368 -30.59 -35.56 -35.37
N LYS A 369 -30.78 -34.37 -34.77
CA LYS A 369 -31.91 -33.48 -35.04
C LYS A 369 -31.43 -32.21 -35.72
N GLU A 370 -32.18 -31.78 -36.71
CA GLU A 370 -31.94 -30.55 -37.46
C GLU A 370 -32.41 -29.35 -36.66
N ARG A 371 -31.57 -28.32 -36.60
CA ARG A 371 -31.81 -27.07 -35.89
C ARG A 371 -31.29 -25.92 -36.70
N PHE A 372 -31.75 -24.73 -36.38
CA PHE A 372 -31.37 -23.52 -37.08
C PHE A 372 -30.77 -22.52 -36.11
N LYS A 373 -29.66 -21.90 -36.50
CA LYS A 373 -28.95 -20.89 -35.71
C LYS A 373 -28.87 -19.59 -36.49
N ILE A 374 -29.15 -18.51 -35.80
CA ILE A 374 -28.94 -17.15 -36.28
C ILE A 374 -27.81 -16.54 -35.46
N GLY A 375 -26.91 -15.79 -36.08
CA GLY A 375 -25.85 -15.14 -35.33
C GLY A 375 -25.14 -14.04 -36.11
N ILE A 376 -24.47 -13.15 -35.39
CA ILE A 376 -23.61 -12.12 -35.97
C ILE A 376 -22.11 -12.39 -35.72
N THR A 377 -21.25 -11.97 -36.66
CA THR A 377 -19.80 -12.06 -36.52
C THR A 377 -19.08 -10.92 -37.25
N THR A 378 -17.95 -10.45 -36.71
CA THR A 378 -17.03 -9.52 -37.40
C THR A 378 -15.93 -10.24 -38.20
N GLN A 379 -15.81 -11.56 -38.04
CA GLN A 379 -14.93 -12.43 -38.83
C GLN A 379 -15.70 -13.03 -40.01
N THR A 380 -15.04 -13.82 -40.85
CA THR A 380 -15.76 -14.53 -41.90
C THR A 380 -16.69 -15.60 -41.31
N VAL A 381 -17.87 -15.86 -41.91
CA VAL A 381 -18.82 -16.89 -41.46
C VAL A 381 -18.12 -18.24 -41.43
N ALA A 382 -17.35 -18.56 -42.47
CA ALA A 382 -16.60 -19.81 -42.55
C ALA A 382 -15.60 -19.97 -41.39
N ASP A 383 -14.88 -18.92 -41.01
CA ASP A 383 -13.92 -18.98 -39.91
C ASP A 383 -14.60 -19.01 -38.53
N ARG A 384 -15.77 -18.37 -38.38
CA ARG A 384 -16.57 -18.48 -37.16
C ARG A 384 -17.15 -19.88 -36.99
N LEU A 385 -17.69 -20.48 -38.04
CA LEU A 385 -18.29 -21.82 -37.98
C LEU A 385 -17.23 -22.92 -37.82
N LYS A 386 -16.01 -22.75 -38.34
CA LYS A 386 -14.88 -23.68 -38.08
C LYS A 386 -14.48 -23.78 -36.61
N GLN A 387 -14.77 -22.76 -35.79
CA GLN A 387 -14.50 -22.79 -34.36
C GLN A 387 -15.52 -23.64 -33.59
N GLU A 388 -16.66 -23.95 -34.21
CA GLU A 388 -17.73 -24.74 -33.60
C GLU A 388 -17.59 -26.21 -34.05
N ALA A 389 -17.80 -27.16 -33.12
CA ALA A 389 -17.49 -28.58 -33.33
C ALA A 389 -18.53 -29.37 -34.16
N TYR A 390 -19.45 -28.68 -34.85
CA TYR A 390 -20.58 -29.28 -35.55
C TYR A 390 -20.54 -29.02 -37.05
N GLU A 391 -21.27 -29.82 -37.81
CA GLU A 391 -21.46 -29.60 -39.24
C GLU A 391 -22.56 -28.56 -39.46
N PHE A 392 -22.24 -27.52 -40.25
CA PHE A 392 -23.14 -26.43 -40.59
C PHE A 392 -23.39 -26.39 -42.09
N ALA A 393 -24.65 -26.14 -42.48
CA ALA A 393 -25.03 -25.79 -43.84
C ALA A 393 -25.53 -24.34 -43.86
N THR A 394 -24.86 -23.49 -44.63
CA THR A 394 -25.22 -22.07 -44.76
C THR A 394 -26.48 -21.91 -45.59
N ILE A 395 -27.51 -21.26 -45.03
CA ILE A 395 -28.76 -20.96 -45.73
C ILE A 395 -28.67 -19.56 -46.33
N LYS A 396 -28.35 -18.56 -45.50
CA LYS A 396 -28.28 -17.16 -45.90
C LYS A 396 -27.22 -16.41 -45.12
N VAL A 397 -26.57 -15.45 -45.78
CA VAL A 397 -25.62 -14.52 -45.16
C VAL A 397 -25.93 -13.11 -45.63
N VAL A 398 -25.99 -12.17 -44.70
CA VAL A 398 -26.21 -10.74 -44.96
C VAL A 398 -25.00 -9.96 -44.42
N ARG A 399 -24.58 -8.94 -45.15
CA ARG A 399 -23.46 -8.06 -44.75
C ARG A 399 -24.01 -6.68 -44.40
N GLY A 400 -23.58 -6.14 -43.27
CA GLY A 400 -23.95 -4.80 -42.83
C GLY A 400 -22.94 -4.20 -41.86
N THR A 401 -23.33 -3.14 -41.18
CA THR A 401 -22.61 -2.68 -39.97
C THR A 401 -22.95 -3.61 -38.81
N LEU A 402 -22.08 -3.65 -37.80
CA LEU A 402 -22.32 -4.46 -36.60
C LEU A 402 -23.60 -4.03 -35.88
N MET A 403 -23.90 -2.73 -35.87
CA MET A 403 -25.14 -2.20 -35.30
C MET A 403 -26.37 -2.70 -36.08
N ASP A 404 -26.38 -2.58 -37.41
CA ASP A 404 -27.52 -3.01 -38.23
C ASP A 404 -27.73 -4.52 -38.13
N CYS A 405 -26.64 -5.29 -38.15
CA CYS A 405 -26.71 -6.75 -38.01
C CYS A 405 -27.25 -7.15 -36.62
N PHE A 406 -26.88 -6.43 -35.56
CA PHE A 406 -27.38 -6.68 -34.21
C PHE A 406 -28.86 -6.35 -34.07
N ILE A 407 -29.33 -5.22 -34.63
CA ILE A 407 -30.75 -4.87 -34.61
C ILE A 407 -31.58 -5.93 -35.34
N LEU A 408 -31.16 -6.31 -36.55
CA LEU A 408 -31.84 -7.34 -37.34
C LEU A 408 -31.83 -8.71 -36.64
N GLU A 409 -30.74 -9.08 -35.98
CA GLU A 409 -30.65 -10.31 -35.18
C GLU A 409 -31.69 -10.30 -34.04
N GLN A 410 -31.77 -9.21 -33.28
CA GLN A 410 -32.73 -9.10 -32.18
C GLN A 410 -34.18 -9.14 -32.68
N GLU A 411 -34.49 -8.45 -33.79
CA GLU A 411 -35.83 -8.49 -34.40
C GLU A 411 -36.24 -9.92 -34.79
N ILE A 412 -35.33 -10.69 -35.38
CA ILE A 412 -35.62 -12.08 -35.76
C ILE A 412 -35.75 -12.98 -34.52
N ILE A 413 -34.90 -12.79 -33.50
CA ILE A 413 -34.99 -13.54 -32.24
C ILE A 413 -36.35 -13.27 -31.54
N ASP A 414 -36.81 -12.02 -31.54
CA ASP A 414 -38.10 -11.65 -30.95
C ASP A 414 -39.26 -12.27 -31.73
N LEU A 415 -39.20 -12.25 -33.07
CA LEU A 415 -40.17 -12.91 -33.95
C LEU A 415 -40.24 -14.43 -33.77
N LEU A 416 -39.12 -15.07 -33.42
CA LEU A 416 -39.01 -16.53 -33.25
C LEU A 416 -38.94 -16.97 -31.79
N SER A 417 -39.29 -16.08 -30.87
CA SER A 417 -39.14 -16.29 -29.42
C SER A 417 -39.91 -17.53 -28.91
N ASP A 418 -41.02 -17.87 -29.56
CA ASP A 418 -41.88 -19.04 -29.30
C ASP A 418 -41.30 -20.36 -29.86
N LYS A 419 -40.43 -20.29 -30.87
CA LYS A 419 -39.84 -21.45 -31.58
C LYS A 419 -38.42 -21.81 -31.12
N ARG A 420 -37.95 -21.20 -30.04
CA ARG A 420 -36.62 -21.42 -29.48
C ARG A 420 -36.47 -22.83 -28.90
N ASP A 421 -35.35 -23.50 -29.20
CA ASP A 421 -35.08 -24.82 -28.65
C ASP A 421 -34.45 -24.74 -27.24
N LEU A 422 -35.23 -25.11 -26.23
CA LEU A 422 -34.79 -25.19 -24.83
C LEU A 422 -33.94 -26.44 -24.55
N GLY A 423 -33.84 -27.37 -25.49
CA GLY A 423 -33.05 -28.61 -25.38
C GLY A 423 -31.56 -28.43 -25.64
N VAL A 424 -31.11 -27.27 -26.13
CA VAL A 424 -29.69 -26.96 -26.35
C VAL A 424 -29.14 -26.18 -25.16
N THR A 425 -28.15 -26.74 -24.48
CA THR A 425 -27.51 -26.12 -23.31
C THR A 425 -26.21 -25.42 -23.68
N SER A 426 -25.75 -24.52 -22.80
CA SER A 426 -24.48 -23.78 -22.95
C SER A 426 -23.23 -24.66 -23.04
N SER A 427 -23.33 -25.91 -22.58
CA SER A 427 -22.26 -26.93 -22.71
C SER A 427 -22.18 -27.52 -24.12
N MET A 428 -23.26 -27.43 -24.91
CA MET A 428 -23.35 -28.01 -26.25
C MET A 428 -22.96 -27.01 -27.32
N LEU A 429 -23.38 -25.75 -27.21
CA LEU A 429 -23.11 -24.72 -28.21
C LEU A 429 -22.98 -23.32 -27.57
N ASP A 430 -21.97 -22.57 -28.00
CA ASP A 430 -21.87 -21.13 -27.72
C ASP A 430 -22.97 -20.40 -28.51
N GLY A 431 -23.72 -19.51 -27.86
CA GLY A 431 -24.93 -18.91 -28.44
C GLY A 431 -26.14 -19.85 -28.48
N TYR A 432 -26.27 -20.80 -27.53
CA TYR A 432 -27.44 -21.69 -27.39
C TYR A 432 -28.79 -20.95 -27.31
N SER A 433 -28.77 -19.65 -27.00
CA SER A 433 -29.94 -18.80 -27.00
C SER A 433 -30.48 -18.43 -28.37
N GLU A 434 -29.68 -18.59 -29.41
CA GLU A 434 -29.99 -18.23 -30.79
C GLU A 434 -30.30 -19.46 -31.66
N VAL A 435 -30.72 -20.57 -31.02
CA VAL A 435 -31.04 -21.84 -31.69
C VAL A 435 -32.54 -22.12 -31.66
N PHE A 436 -33.09 -22.41 -32.84
CA PHE A 436 -34.53 -22.54 -33.08
C PHE A 436 -34.90 -23.87 -33.75
N ASN A 437 -36.11 -24.35 -33.44
CA ASN A 437 -36.77 -25.46 -34.13
C ASN A 437 -37.76 -24.87 -35.15
N LEU A 438 -37.34 -24.79 -36.41
CA LEU A 438 -38.11 -24.13 -37.47
C LEU A 438 -38.65 -25.15 -38.46
N ASP A 439 -39.84 -24.88 -39.01
CA ASP A 439 -40.39 -25.63 -40.14
C ASP A 439 -39.92 -25.04 -41.48
N ASP A 440 -40.20 -25.74 -42.58
CA ASP A 440 -39.80 -25.30 -43.93
C ASP A 440 -40.45 -23.95 -44.33
N GLY A 441 -41.60 -23.61 -43.73
CA GLY A 441 -42.28 -22.33 -43.95
C GLY A 441 -41.54 -21.17 -43.28
N ASP A 442 -41.10 -21.36 -42.04
CA ASP A 442 -40.31 -20.41 -41.25
C ASP A 442 -38.94 -20.15 -41.88
N VAL A 443 -38.27 -21.22 -42.33
CA VAL A 443 -36.96 -21.11 -42.99
C VAL A 443 -37.06 -20.25 -44.25
N LYS A 444 -38.14 -20.42 -45.02
CA LYS A 444 -38.41 -19.61 -46.21
C LYS A 444 -38.74 -18.17 -45.85
N PHE A 445 -39.59 -17.95 -44.85
CA PHE A 445 -39.93 -16.61 -44.36
C PHE A 445 -38.69 -15.83 -43.92
N ILE A 446 -37.81 -16.44 -43.12
CA ILE A 446 -36.57 -15.78 -42.66
C ILE A 446 -35.62 -15.53 -43.84
N SER A 447 -35.51 -16.47 -44.78
CA SER A 447 -34.67 -16.29 -45.97
C SER A 447 -35.16 -15.13 -46.86
N ASP A 448 -36.48 -14.94 -46.96
CA ASP A 448 -37.10 -13.84 -47.70
C ASP A 448 -36.95 -12.52 -46.93
N PHE A 449 -37.13 -12.53 -45.60
CA PHE A 449 -36.94 -11.37 -44.72
C PHE A 449 -35.49 -10.84 -44.75
N LEU A 450 -34.51 -11.74 -44.82
CA LEU A 450 -33.09 -11.41 -44.97
C LEU A 450 -32.68 -11.07 -46.41
N GLY A 451 -33.61 -11.15 -47.37
CA GLY A 451 -33.37 -10.94 -48.80
C GLY A 451 -34.03 -9.70 -49.39
N ALA A 452 -34.93 -9.05 -48.66
CA ALA A 452 -35.52 -7.74 -48.98
C ALA A 452 -34.57 -6.61 -48.54
#